data_AF-A0A7X0FCG0-F1
#
_entry.id   AF-A0A7X0FCG0-F1
#
_cell.length_a   1.000
_cell.length_b   1.000
_cell.length_c   1.000
_cell.angle_alpha   90.00
_cell.angle_beta   90.00
_cell.angle_gamma   90.00
#
_symmetry.space_group_name_H-M   'P 1'
#
loop_
_entity.id
_entity.type
_entity.pdbx_description
1 polymer ?
#
loop_
_entity_poly.entity_id
_entity_poly.type
_entity_poly.pdbx_seq_one_letter_code
_entity_poly.pdbx_strand_id
1 'polypeptide(L)' 'MNRFVPQEDMTADQVMQCSYEAAAIIRLCENAAWAIQTGGDAAGLSDAIGAGLRTAHELVGVMHDALSRHEGQRGDEA' A
#
# COMPACT_ATOMS: atom_id res chain seq x y z
N MET A 1 2.48 -18.64 1.15
CA MET A 1 1.40 -18.00 1.92
C MET A 1 1.22 -16.61 1.33
N ASN A 2 0.12 -16.36 0.64
CA ASN A 2 -0.16 -15.04 0.08
C ASN A 2 -0.55 -14.12 1.24
N ARG A 3 0.16 -13.02 1.44
CA ARG A 3 -0.03 -12.11 2.60
C ARG A 3 -1.34 -11.31 2.50
N PHE A 4 -1.92 -11.30 1.30
CA PHE A 4 -3.13 -10.56 0.96
C PHE A 4 -4.31 -11.51 0.80
N VAL A 5 -5.51 -11.02 1.13
CA VAL A 5 -6.77 -11.65 0.73
C VAL A 5 -6.71 -11.87 -0.79
N PRO A 6 -7.19 -13.01 -1.32
CA PRO A 6 -7.35 -13.15 -2.76
C PRO A 6 -8.06 -11.91 -3.31
N GLN A 7 -7.39 -11.19 -4.21
CA GLN A 7 -7.83 -9.87 -4.72
C GLN A 7 -9.25 -9.91 -5.32
N GLU A 8 -9.68 -11.11 -5.70
CA GLU A 8 -10.96 -11.51 -6.27
C GLU A 8 -12.15 -11.34 -5.32
N ASP A 9 -11.93 -11.32 -4.00
CA ASP A 9 -13.00 -11.20 -2.98
C ASP A 9 -12.95 -9.86 -2.23
N MET A 10 -12.12 -8.90 -2.66
CA MET A 10 -11.97 -7.63 -1.94
C MET A 10 -13.21 -6.75 -2.09
N THR A 11 -13.93 -6.52 -0.99
CA THR A 11 -15.03 -5.56 -0.96
C THR A 11 -14.53 -4.12 -1.14
N ALA A 12 -15.41 -3.20 -1.54
CA ALA A 12 -15.07 -1.79 -1.64
C ALA A 12 -14.47 -1.22 -0.33
N ASP A 13 -14.98 -1.67 0.83
CA ASP A 13 -14.46 -1.29 2.14
C ASP A 13 -13.03 -1.79 2.37
N GLN A 14 -12.71 -3.01 1.90
CA GLN A 14 -11.35 -3.56 1.99
C GLN A 14 -10.37 -2.83 1.07
N VAL A 15 -10.81 -2.42 -0.13
CA VAL A 15 -9.99 -1.57 -1.02
C VAL A 15 -9.72 -0.21 -0.36
N MET A 16 -10.75 0.40 0.24
CA MET A 16 -10.58 1.65 0.99
C MET A 16 -9.64 1.47 2.19
N GLN A 17 -9.75 0.37 2.93
CA GLN A 17 -8.84 0.08 4.04
C GLN A 17 -7.39 -0.07 3.56
N CYS A 18 -7.14 -0.82 2.48
CA CYS A 18 -5.81 -0.90 1.88
C CYS A 18 -5.27 0.47 1.46
N SER A 19 -6.13 1.38 1.02
CA SER A 19 -5.72 2.75 0.67
C SER A 19 -5.25 3.55 1.89
N TYR A 20 -5.94 3.40 3.02
CA TYR A 20 -5.53 4.01 4.29
C TYR A 20 -4.24 3.39 4.84
N GLU A 21 -4.07 2.07 4.71
CA GLU A 21 -2.85 1.37 5.12
C GLU A 21 -1.64 1.83 4.29
N ALA A 22 -1.79 1.93 2.97
CA ALA A 22 -0.73 2.45 2.09
C ALA A 22 -0.38 3.90 2.44
N ALA A 23 -1.37 4.76 2.67
CA ALA A 23 -1.16 6.15 3.07
C ALA A 23 -0.45 6.26 4.44
N ALA A 24 -0.82 5.41 5.41
CA ALA A 24 -0.18 5.37 6.72
C ALA A 24 1.31 4.98 6.62
N ILE A 25 1.63 4.00 5.77
CA ILE A 25 3.02 3.59 5.52
C ILE A 25 3.83 4.72 4.87
N ILE A 26 3.27 5.41 3.88
CA ILE A 26 3.92 6.56 3.25
C ILE A 26 4.19 7.65 4.30
N ARG A 27 3.19 7.97 5.12
CA ARG A 27 3.34 8.96 6.20
C ARG A 27 4.42 8.57 7.22
N LEU A 28 4.52 7.29 7.56
CA LEU A 28 5.58 6.80 8.43
C LEU A 28 6.96 6.97 7.79
N CYS A 29 7.09 6.72 6.48
CA CYS A 29 8.33 6.91 5.74
C CYS A 29 8.73 8.40 5.66
N GLU A 30 7.78 9.31 5.49
CA GLU A 30 8.02 10.77 5.56
C GLU A 30 8.60 11.18 6.92
N ASN A 31 7.99 10.69 8.01
CA ASN A 31 8.46 10.97 9.37
C ASN A 31 9.86 10.39 9.61
N ALA A 32 10.14 9.19 9.10
CA ALA A 32 11.47 8.58 9.18
C ALA A 32 12.50 9.41 8.41
N ALA A 33 12.18 9.87 7.19
CA ALA A 33 13.06 10.72 6.39
C ALA A 33 13.35 12.06 7.10
N TRP A 34 12.34 12.65 7.72
CA TRP A 34 12.50 13.84 8.56
C TRP A 34 13.41 13.58 9.76
N ALA A 35 13.24 12.44 10.44
CA ALA A 35 14.08 12.07 11.58
C ALA A 35 15.55 11.95 11.18
N ILE A 36 15.86 11.37 10.02
CA ILE A 36 17.21 11.34 9.44
C ILE A 36 17.77 12.76 9.29
N GLN A 37 16.99 13.68 8.73
CA GLN A 37 17.39 15.07 8.53
C GLN A 37 17.70 15.79 9.85
N THR A 38 17.01 15.44 10.94
CA THR A 38 17.20 16.03 12.27
C THR A 38 18.28 15.34 13.12
N GLY A 39 19.06 14.43 12.54
CA GLY A 39 20.17 13.75 13.24
C GLY A 39 19.82 12.38 13.84
N GLY A 40 18.74 11.75 13.39
CA GLY A 40 18.40 10.36 13.72
C GLY A 40 19.32 9.33 13.05
N ASP A 41 19.14 8.05 13.40
CA ASP A 41 19.90 6.94 12.80
C ASP A 41 19.58 6.76 11.31
N ALA A 42 20.46 7.28 10.45
CA ALA A 42 20.29 7.24 9.01
C ALA A 42 20.30 5.82 8.43
N ALA A 43 21.11 4.90 8.98
CA ALA A 43 21.28 3.57 8.40
C ALA A 43 20.03 2.72 8.64
N GLY A 44 19.58 2.60 9.88
CA GLY A 44 18.39 1.83 10.22
C GLY A 44 17.11 2.40 9.61
N LEU A 45 16.97 3.73 9.60
CA LEU A 45 15.79 4.38 9.04
C LEU A 45 15.73 4.31 7.50
N SER A 46 16.86 4.38 6.80
CA SER A 46 16.88 4.28 5.33
C SER A 46 16.42 2.90 4.85
N ASP A 47 16.89 1.83 5.49
CA ASP A 47 16.45 0.47 5.18
C ASP A 47 14.97 0.26 5.49
N ALA A 48 14.49 0.79 6.63
CA ALA A 48 13.09 0.74 7.01
C ALA A 48 12.18 1.50 6.03
N ILE A 49 12.60 2.69 5.57
CA ILE A 49 11.91 3.46 4.52
C ILE A 49 11.80 2.63 3.25
N GLY A 50 12.89 2.02 2.80
CA GLY A 50 12.90 1.18 1.60
C GLY A 50 11.94 -0.01 1.70
N ALA A 51 11.91 -0.69 2.84
CA ALA A 51 10.98 -1.80 3.09
C ALA A 51 9.51 -1.33 3.19
N GLY A 52 9.27 -0.19 3.84
CA GLY A 52 7.95 0.43 3.95
C GLY A 52 7.39 0.80 2.58
N LEU A 53 8.16 1.55 1.78
CA LEU A 53 7.73 1.96 0.44
C LEU A 53 7.45 0.77 -0.49
N ARG A 54 8.24 -0.32 -0.40
CA ARG A 54 7.96 -1.55 -1.15
C ARG A 54 6.62 -2.16 -0.75
N THR A 55 6.32 -2.19 0.55
CA THR A 55 5.03 -2.68 1.06
C THR A 55 3.86 -1.82 0.60
N ALA A 56 4.01 -0.49 0.65
CA ALA A 56 2.98 0.43 0.15
C ALA A 56 2.74 0.24 -1.36
N HIS A 57 3.80 0.01 -2.13
CA HIS A 57 3.70 -0.26 -3.56
C HIS A 57 2.96 -1.58 -3.85
N GLU A 58 3.22 -2.64 -3.08
CA GLU A 58 2.49 -3.91 -3.19
C GLU A 58 0.99 -3.73 -2.90
N LEU A 59 0.64 -2.97 -1.85
CA LEU A 59 -0.75 -2.64 -1.52
C LEU A 59 -1.44 -1.88 -2.66
N VAL A 60 -0.74 -0.92 -3.28
CA VAL A 60 -1.27 -0.18 -4.44
C VAL A 60 -1.50 -1.09 -5.63
N GLY A 61 -0.60 -2.04 -5.90
CA GLY A 61 -0.80 -3.06 -6.94
C GLY A 61 -2.06 -3.88 -6.71
N VAL A 62 -2.24 -4.40 -5.49
CA VAL A 62 -3.44 -5.16 -5.09
C VAL A 62 -4.73 -4.34 -5.27
N MET A 63 -4.71 -3.05 -4.91
CA MET A 63 -5.86 -2.16 -5.10
C MET A 63 -6.18 -1.93 -6.58
N HIS A 64 -5.17 -1.70 -7.41
CA HIS A 64 -5.38 -1.54 -8.86
C HIS A 64 -5.95 -2.81 -9.50
N ASP A 65 -5.45 -3.98 -9.11
CA ASP A 65 -5.96 -5.26 -9.60
C ASP A 65 -7.43 -5.48 -9.21
N ALA A 66 -7.78 -5.17 -7.95
CA ALA A 66 -9.15 -5.27 -7.45
C ALA A 66 -10.11 -4.30 -8.18
N LEU A 67 -9.70 -3.02 -8.35
CA LEU A 67 -10.49 -2.01 -9.06
C LEU A 67 -10.69 -2.38 -10.54
N SER A 68 -9.62 -2.79 -11.23
CA SER A 68 -9.68 -3.17 -12.65
C SER A 68 -10.66 -4.33 -12.90
N ARG A 69 -10.77 -5.26 -11.95
CA ARG A 69 -11.75 -6.35 -12.04
C ARG A 69 -13.18 -5.91 -11.75
N HIS A 70 -13.42 -5.05 -10.76
CA HIS A 70 -14.76 -4.50 -10.49
C HIS A 70 -15.29 -3.68 -11.68
N GLU A 71 -14.41 -2.93 -12.35
CA GLU A 71 -14.76 -2.21 -13.58
C GLU A 71 -14.97 -3.16 -14.77
N GLY A 72 -14.15 -4.21 -14.88
CA GLY A 72 -14.31 -5.25 -15.90
C GLY A 72 -15.60 -6.06 -15.77
N GLN A 73 -16.03 -6.40 -14.55
CA GLN A 73 -17.31 -7.07 -14.28
C GLN A 73 -18.52 -6.19 -14.63
N ARG A 74 -18.41 -4.86 -14.44
CA ARG A 74 -19.45 -3.91 -14.87
C ARG A 74 -19.56 -3.75 -16.38
N GLY A 75 -18.49 -4.05 -17.14
CA GLY A 75 -18.46 -3.93 -18.59
C GLY A 75 -19.15 -5.08 -19.33
N ASP A 76 -19.20 -6.28 -18.74
CA ASP A 76 -19.85 -7.47 -19.33
C ASP A 76 -21.37 -7.55 -19.01
N GLU A 77 -21.89 -6.70 -18.12
CA GLU A 77 -23.32 -6.61 -17.79
C GLU A 77 -24.07 -5.47 -18.53
N ALA A 78 -23.44 -4.82 -19.52
CA ALA A 78 -24.01 -3.71 -20.30
C ALA A 78 -24.19 -4.09 -21.78
#